data_AF-A0A4Q3WLC3-F1
#
_entry.id   AF-A0A4Q3WLC3-F1
#
_cell.length_a   1.000
_cell.length_b   1.000
_cell.length_c   1.000
_cell.angle_alpha   90.00
_cell.angle_beta   90.00
_cell.angle_gamma   90.00
#
_symmetry.space_group_name_H-M   'P 1'
#
loop_
_entity.id
_entity.type
_entity.pdbx_description
1 polymer ?
#
loop_
_entity_poly.entity_id
_entity_poly.type
_entity_poly.pdbx_seq_one_letter_code
_entity_poly.pdbx_strand_id
1 'polypeptide(L)'
;MKNQKLSNKRIDELLGKFKNLRVLVVGDVGIDRYTIGQVDRISPEAPVPIVQVLEEKLKLGLAANVADNIRALSGKVSLVGVVGKDRYAEDFGWQPTTQGQIDLFHSILARKAA
;
A
#
# COMPACT_ATOMS: atom_id res chain seq x y z
N MET A 1 -15.60 -27.22 -2.15
CA MET A 1 -15.26 -26.14 -3.11
C MET A 1 -14.51 -26.76 -4.27
N LYS A 2 -14.95 -26.57 -5.52
CA LYS A 2 -14.28 -27.15 -6.70
C LYS A 2 -12.93 -26.46 -6.89
N ASN A 3 -11.84 -27.22 -6.77
CA ASN A 3 -10.49 -26.73 -6.98
C ASN A 3 -10.23 -26.63 -8.49
N GLN A 4 -10.75 -25.59 -9.13
CA GLN A 4 -10.57 -25.37 -10.57
C GLN A 4 -9.23 -24.68 -10.79
N LYS A 5 -8.22 -25.46 -11.21
CA LYS A 5 -6.93 -24.88 -11.63
C LYS A 5 -7.16 -24.00 -12.86
N LEU A 6 -6.74 -22.74 -12.77
CA LEU A 6 -6.68 -21.84 -13.93
C LEU A 6 -5.64 -22.37 -14.92
N SER A 7 -5.97 -22.41 -16.20
CA SER A 7 -5.00 -22.73 -17.25
C SER A 7 -4.09 -21.53 -17.52
N ASN A 8 -2.85 -21.77 -17.96
CA ASN A 8 -1.92 -20.70 -18.32
C ASN A 8 -2.52 -19.75 -19.37
N LYS A 9 -3.19 -20.31 -20.38
CA LYS A 9 -3.93 -19.52 -21.38
C LYS A 9 -4.94 -18.57 -20.74
N ARG A 10 -5.68 -19.03 -19.73
CA ARG A 10 -6.66 -18.19 -19.04
C ARG A 10 -5.98 -17.08 -18.23
N ILE A 11 -4.83 -17.36 -17.63
CA ILE A 11 -4.04 -16.35 -16.91
C ILE A 11 -3.58 -15.26 -17.87
N ASP A 12 -3.00 -15.63 -19.02
CA ASP A 12 -2.52 -14.68 -20.03
C ASP A 12 -3.65 -13.80 -20.57
N GLU A 13 -4.82 -14.40 -20.83
CA GLU A 13 -6.03 -13.66 -21.24
C GLU A 13 -6.47 -12.63 -20.18
N LEU A 14 -6.44 -13.01 -18.89
CA LEU A 14 -6.84 -12.12 -17.81
C LEU A 14 -5.83 -10.99 -17.62
N LEU A 15 -4.53 -11.31 -17.59
CA LEU A 15 -3.45 -10.32 -17.47
C LEU A 15 -3.46 -9.34 -18.65
N GLY A 16 -3.70 -9.83 -19.87
CA GLY A 16 -3.85 -8.99 -21.06
C GLY A 16 -4.97 -7.95 -20.95
N LYS A 17 -6.05 -8.25 -20.22
CA LYS A 17 -7.17 -7.33 -20.02
C LYS A 17 -6.85 -6.18 -19.07
N PHE A 18 -5.95 -6.37 -18.10
CA PHE A 18 -5.63 -5.33 -17.10
C PHE A 18 -5.05 -4.07 -17.75
N LYS A 19 -4.25 -4.19 -18.80
CA LYS A 19 -3.63 -3.05 -19.53
C LYS A 19 -4.62 -1.97 -19.98
N ASN A 20 -5.86 -2.37 -20.25
CA ASN A 20 -6.92 -1.48 -20.72
C ASN A 20 -7.88 -1.02 -19.61
N LEU A 21 -7.76 -1.58 -18.40
CA LEU A 21 -8.57 -1.16 -17.27
C LEU A 21 -8.11 0.20 -16.75
N ARG A 22 -9.09 1.07 -16.50
CA ARG A 22 -8.94 2.34 -15.80
C ARG A 22 -9.74 2.27 -14.52
N VAL A 23 -9.08 2.36 -13.38
CA VAL A 23 -9.69 2.18 -12.06
C VAL A 23 -9.41 3.41 -11.20
N LEU A 24 -10.44 3.91 -10.53
CA LEU A 24 -10.29 4.88 -9.45
C LEU A 24 -10.50 4.14 -8.13
N VAL A 25 -9.48 4.13 -7.28
CA VAL A 25 -9.56 3.58 -5.93
C VAL A 25 -9.77 4.74 -4.96
N VAL A 26 -10.82 4.67 -4.14
CA VAL A 26 -11.13 5.67 -3.13
C VAL A 26 -11.26 4.98 -1.78
N GLY A 27 -10.55 5.47 -0.77
CA GLY A 27 -10.65 4.93 0.58
C GLY A 27 -9.48 5.32 1.48
N ASP A 28 -9.42 4.66 2.63
CA ASP A 28 -8.36 4.88 3.60
C ASP A 28 -7.01 4.43 3.04
N VAL A 29 -5.98 5.23 3.27
CA VAL A 29 -4.62 4.97 2.80
C VAL A 29 -3.68 4.88 3.99
N GLY A 30 -2.67 4.02 3.88
CA GLY A 30 -1.72 3.80 4.96
C GLY A 30 -0.50 3.03 4.49
N ILE A 31 0.44 2.88 5.41
CA ILE A 31 1.68 2.11 5.23
C ILE A 31 1.73 1.07 6.34
N ASP A 32 2.06 -0.16 5.96
CA ASP A 32 2.44 -1.21 6.88
C ASP A 32 3.96 -1.15 7.10
N ARG A 33 4.38 -0.92 8.35
CA ARG A 33 5.79 -1.00 8.77
C ARG A 33 6.07 -2.36 9.38
N TYR A 34 7.00 -3.08 8.78
CA TYR A 34 7.51 -4.35 9.28
C TYR A 34 8.87 -4.13 9.91
N THR A 35 8.95 -4.30 11.23
CA THR A 35 10.21 -4.28 11.98
C THR A 35 10.66 -5.73 12.18
N ILE A 36 11.79 -6.08 11.57
CA ILE A 36 12.36 -7.43 11.58
C ILE A 36 13.58 -7.40 12.48
N GLY A 37 13.64 -8.32 13.43
CA GLY A 37 14.70 -8.34 14.42
C GLY A 37 14.80 -9.68 15.14
N GLN A 38 15.75 -9.76 16.06
CA GLN A 38 15.98 -10.92 16.91
C GLN A 38 15.74 -10.56 18.37
N VAL A 39 15.40 -11.56 19.18
CA VAL A 39 15.13 -11.40 20.61
C VAL A 39 16.07 -12.32 21.37
N ASP A 40 17.06 -11.73 22.03
CA ASP A 40 18.06 -12.49 22.80
C ASP A 40 17.90 -12.30 24.31
N ARG A 41 17.04 -11.38 24.76
CA ARG A 41 16.83 -11.10 26.19
C ARG A 41 15.46 -10.50 26.52
N ILE A 42 15.12 -10.59 27.79
CA ILE A 42 13.97 -9.93 28.42
C ILE A 42 14.41 -8.59 29.02
N SER A 43 13.52 -7.59 29.00
CA SER A 43 13.79 -6.30 29.62
C SER A 43 13.94 -6.43 31.14
N PRO A 44 14.93 -5.74 31.75
CA PRO A 44 15.06 -5.69 33.22
C PRO A 44 13.96 -4.84 33.87
N GLU A 45 13.31 -3.95 33.12
CA GLU A 45 12.28 -3.01 33.61
C GLU A 45 10.86 -3.61 33.62
N ALA A 46 10.60 -4.59 32.75
CA ALA A 46 9.30 -5.25 32.62
C ALA A 46 9.44 -6.61 31.93
N PRO A 47 8.54 -7.59 32.16
CA PRO A 47 8.62 -8.92 31.57
C PRO A 47 8.19 -8.95 30.09
N VAL A 48 8.87 -8.15 29.26
CA VAL A 48 8.66 -8.04 27.81
C VAL A 48 9.97 -8.27 27.05
N PRO A 49 9.92 -8.92 25.88
CA PRO A 49 11.12 -9.15 25.06
C PRO A 49 11.67 -7.83 24.51
N ILE A 50 13.00 -7.72 24.42
CA ILE A 50 13.66 -6.64 23.69
C ILE A 50 14.00 -7.14 22.28
N VAL A 51 13.45 -6.48 21.26
CA VAL A 51 13.79 -6.75 19.86
C VAL A 51 14.99 -5.91 19.46
N GLN A 52 16.08 -6.57 19.06
CA GLN A 52 17.15 -5.92 18.32
C GLN A 52 16.71 -5.80 16.86
N VAL A 53 16.36 -4.58 16.45
CA VAL A 53 15.94 -4.30 15.07
C VAL A 53 17.12 -4.49 14.12
N LEU A 54 16.93 -5.35 13.12
CA LEU A 54 17.91 -5.62 12.07
C LEU A 54 17.52 -4.97 10.74
N GLU A 55 16.22 -4.92 10.45
CA GLU A 55 15.68 -4.40 9.21
C GLU A 55 14.30 -3.80 9.44
N GLU A 56 13.99 -2.72 8.72
CA GLU A 56 12.62 -2.23 8.57
C GLU A 56 12.20 -2.24 7.10
N LYS A 57 10.96 -2.65 6.84
CA LYS A 57 10.36 -2.61 5.51
C LYS A 57 9.05 -1.84 5.56
N LEU A 58 8.86 -0.97 4.57
CA LEU A 58 7.61 -0.25 4.35
C LEU A 58 6.86 -0.87 3.18
N LYS A 59 5.54 -1.01 3.33
CA LYS A 59 4.63 -1.49 2.29
C LYS A 59 3.37 -0.64 2.27
N LEU A 60 2.83 -0.40 1.08
CA LEU A 60 1.53 0.26 0.95
C LEU A 60 0.44 -0.64 1.53
N GLY A 61 -0.40 -0.07 2.38
CA GLY A 61 -1.54 -0.73 3.02
C GLY A 61 -2.88 -0.20 2.52
N LEU A 62 -3.98 -0.80 3.00
CA LEU A 62 -5.35 -0.33 2.75
C LEU A 62 -5.66 -0.11 1.25
N ALA A 63 -6.29 1.00 0.88
CA ALA A 63 -6.61 1.34 -0.51
C ALA A 63 -5.34 1.50 -1.38
N ALA A 64 -4.21 1.89 -0.77
CA ALA A 64 -2.95 2.05 -1.48
C ALA A 64 -2.39 0.70 -1.95
N ASN A 65 -2.55 -0.37 -1.16
CA ASN A 65 -2.20 -1.73 -1.58
C ASN A 65 -3.05 -2.20 -2.77
N VAL A 66 -4.35 -1.88 -2.77
CA VAL A 66 -5.25 -2.23 -3.88
C VAL A 66 -4.80 -1.53 -5.16
N ALA A 67 -4.49 -0.23 -5.07
CA ALA A 67 -3.95 0.52 -6.20
C ALA A 67 -2.61 -0.05 -6.68
N ASP A 68 -1.72 -0.42 -5.76
CA ASP A 68 -0.42 -1.01 -6.09
C ASP A 68 -0.55 -2.35 -6.82
N ASN A 69 -1.49 -3.20 -6.41
CA ASN A 69 -1.78 -4.46 -7.11
C ASN A 69 -2.30 -4.24 -8.53
N ILE A 70 -3.20 -3.28 -8.74
CA ILE A 70 -3.70 -2.94 -10.09
C ILE A 70 -2.56 -2.44 -10.97
N ARG A 71 -1.68 -1.59 -10.42
CA ARG A 71 -0.48 -1.09 -11.08
C ARG A 71 0.48 -2.22 -11.45
N ALA A 72 0.75 -3.15 -10.55
CA ALA A 72 1.62 -4.31 -10.78
C ALA A 72 1.11 -5.19 -11.93
N LEU A 73 -0.20 -5.26 -12.13
CA LEU A 73 -0.85 -5.95 -13.25
C LEU A 73 -0.89 -5.12 -14.55
N SER A 74 -0.15 -4.01 -14.62
CA SER A 74 -0.13 -3.06 -15.74
C SER A 74 -1.45 -2.31 -15.99
N GLY A 75 -2.35 -2.29 -15.02
CA GLY A 75 -3.58 -1.49 -15.10
C GLY A 75 -3.34 0.00 -14.87
N LYS A 76 -4.23 0.84 -15.38
CA LYS A 76 -4.21 2.30 -15.16
C LYS A 76 -5.04 2.61 -13.92
N VAL A 77 -4.43 3.19 -12.89
CA VAL A 77 -5.09 3.43 -11.61
C VAL A 77 -4.82 4.83 -11.07
N SER A 78 -5.87 5.45 -10.56
CA SER A 78 -5.80 6.65 -9.72
C SER A 78 -6.19 6.28 -8.30
N LEU A 79 -5.54 6.89 -7.31
CA LEU A 79 -5.82 6.69 -5.89
C LEU A 79 -6.26 8.01 -5.27
N VAL A 80 -7.36 7.98 -4.53
CA VAL A 80 -7.85 9.11 -3.73
C VAL A 80 -7.99 8.66 -2.28
N GLY A 81 -7.31 9.37 -1.39
CA GLY A 81 -7.33 9.15 0.04
C GLY A 81 -6.78 10.37 0.77
N VAL A 82 -6.80 10.33 2.10
CA VAL A 82 -6.28 11.41 2.95
C VAL A 82 -5.05 10.90 3.69
N VAL A 83 -3.97 11.68 3.64
CA VAL A 83 -2.75 11.44 4.43
C VAL A 83 -2.54 12.55 5.45
N GLY A 84 -1.86 12.21 6.55
CA GLY A 84 -1.48 13.18 7.58
C GLY A 84 -0.43 14.20 7.11
N LYS A 85 -0.06 15.11 8.01
CA LYS A 85 1.07 16.04 7.85
C LYS A 85 2.18 15.68 8.82
N ASP A 86 2.61 14.43 8.77
CA ASP A 86 3.64 13.88 9.63
C ASP A 86 4.68 13.12 8.79
N ARG A 87 5.76 12.69 9.45
CA ARG A 87 6.84 11.92 8.81
C ARG A 87 6.35 10.63 8.13
N TYR A 88 5.23 10.06 8.55
CA TYR A 88 4.71 8.83 7.95
C TYR A 88 4.04 9.12 6.61
N ALA A 89 3.56 10.34 6.39
CA ALA A 89 3.10 10.77 5.07
C ALA A 89 4.27 10.92 4.07
N GLU A 90 5.46 11.32 4.53
CA GLU A 90 6.67 11.38 3.70
C GLU A 90 7.08 9.97 3.24
N ASP A 91 7.00 9.00 4.14
CA ASP A 91 7.26 7.57 3.87
C ASP A 91 6.28 6.95 2.85
N PHE A 92 5.13 7.58 2.56
CA PHE A 92 4.08 7.00 1.70
C PHE A 92 4.54 6.83 0.25
N GLY A 93 5.44 7.68 -0.24
CA GLY A 93 6.24 7.44 -1.45
C GLY A 93 5.46 7.13 -2.74
N TRP A 94 4.16 7.39 -2.81
CA TRP A 94 3.32 7.05 -3.96
C TRP A 94 3.70 7.92 -5.17
N GLN A 95 4.07 7.27 -6.28
CA GLN A 95 4.38 7.92 -7.55
C GLN A 95 3.56 7.28 -8.69
N PRO A 96 2.71 8.05 -9.41
CA PRO A 96 2.00 7.52 -10.57
C PRO A 96 2.95 7.35 -11.77
N THR A 97 2.99 6.14 -12.37
CA THR A 97 3.97 5.79 -13.42
C THR A 97 3.47 5.87 -14.86
N THR A 98 2.41 6.61 -15.22
CA THR A 98 2.08 6.84 -16.64
C THR A 98 1.11 7.98 -16.85
N GLN A 99 1.31 8.76 -17.92
CA GLN A 99 0.42 9.83 -18.41
C GLN A 99 -1.04 9.35 -18.49
N GLY A 100 -1.78 9.68 -17.45
CA GLY A 100 -3.15 9.31 -17.19
C GLY A 100 -3.60 10.01 -15.92
N GLN A 101 -3.38 11.33 -15.92
CA GLN A 101 -3.56 12.26 -14.83
C GLN A 101 -5.03 12.29 -14.38
N ILE A 102 -5.31 11.69 -13.22
CA ILE A 102 -6.21 12.27 -12.22
C ILE A 102 -5.55 12.04 -10.86
N ASP A 103 -4.75 13.03 -10.47
CA ASP A 103 -4.25 13.24 -9.11
C ASP A 103 -5.24 14.14 -8.38
N LEU A 104 -5.86 13.64 -7.32
CA LEU A 104 -6.55 14.50 -6.35
C LEU A 104 -6.06 14.12 -4.96
N PHE A 105 -4.81 14.48 -4.67
CA PHE A 105 -4.36 14.70 -3.30
C PHE A 105 -5.00 16.00 -2.80
N HIS A 106 -6.25 15.94 -2.34
CA HIS A 106 -6.70 16.91 -1.37
C HIS A 106 -6.11 16.50 -0.03
N SER A 107 -4.97 17.11 0.34
CA SER A 107 -4.76 17.38 1.76
C SER A 107 -5.92 18.28 2.17
N ILE A 108 -7.03 17.70 2.63
CA ILE A 108 -8.00 18.48 3.39
C ILE A 108 -7.21 18.88 4.62
N LEU A 109 -6.65 20.09 4.56
CA LEU A 109 -6.46 20.94 5.72
C LEU A 109 -7.70 20.70 6.56
N ALA A 110 -7.54 19.98 7.66
CA ALA A 110 -8.46 20.08 8.78
C ALA A 110 -8.41 21.56 9.22
N ARG A 111 -9.15 22.42 8.51
CA ARG A 111 -9.63 23.68 9.06
C ARG A 111 -10.73 23.31 10.04
N LYS A 112 -10.31 22.95 11.25
CA LYS A 112 -10.87 23.47 12.49
C LYS A 112 -9.64 24.11 13.18
N ALA A 113 -9.49 25.42 13.34
CA ALA A 113 -10.49 26.43 13.66
C ALA A 113 -11.50 25.91 14.69
N ALA A 114 -10.97 25.56 15.86
CA ALA A 114 -11.56 25.78 17.18
C ALA A 114 -10.44 25.63 18.21
#